data_AF-A0A1H7MHJ6-F1
#
_entry.id   AF-A0A1H7MHJ6-F1
#
_cell.length_a   1.000
_cell.length_b   1.000
_cell.length_c   1.000
_cell.angle_alpha   90.00
_cell.angle_beta   90.00
_cell.angle_gamma   90.00
#
_symmetry.space_group_name_H-M   'P 1'
#
loop_
_entity.id
_entity.type
_entity.pdbx_description
1 polymer ?
#
loop_
_entity_poly.entity_id
_entity_poly.type
_entity_poly.pdbx_seq_one_letter_code
_entity_poly.pdbx_strand_id
1 'polypeptide(L)'
;MNRDREIDPAADSLAWREAHLPELTPARVAALKKAGFDADRLRHLARTTYGRSLAVSVLVCFTDAYPQAASVQDVARAGEANRRITSRSSAQFEKALAAHGLHSQGPRSDAAAGSVLPPLLPGRRPTTSRRWWLGWSLALLLALFGTTLLASLDFGIGAVLGAVLLAVGWLLLVRRLAYGPYRNQVPKRTRLLYAAAAVAFVIGSAGAADAVMLCFGQHGVGRVDSATQETGTHGTVYTQCSVDEPDGSWAELRFGGACPGPEGTPVPMFYFAGGDDSTPWRPVPGTAGSVAPLVALWGVGTLVGCGLLTRAALTP
;
A
#
# COMPACT_ATOMS: atom_id res chain seq x y z
N MET A 1 4.04 -28.62 -14.77
CA MET A 1 5.03 -29.19 -15.70
C MET A 1 5.97 -28.06 -16.10
N ASN A 2 7.03 -27.85 -15.31
CA ASN A 2 7.97 -26.75 -15.56
C ASN A 2 9.12 -27.35 -16.37
N ARG A 3 9.37 -26.79 -17.55
CA ARG A 3 10.44 -27.17 -18.47
C ARG A 3 11.73 -27.35 -17.68
N ASP A 4 12.42 -28.46 -17.93
CA ASP A 4 13.80 -28.69 -17.54
C ASP A 4 14.63 -27.51 -18.06
N ARG A 5 14.77 -26.47 -17.22
CA ARG A 5 15.82 -25.48 -17.40
C ARG A 5 17.10 -26.28 -17.29
N GLU A 6 17.89 -26.23 -18.35
CA GLU A 6 19.18 -26.87 -18.47
C GLU A 6 19.96 -26.66 -17.16
N ILE A 7 20.10 -27.74 -16.40
CA ILE A 7 20.86 -27.74 -15.15
C ILE A 7 22.32 -27.63 -15.58
N ASP A 8 22.91 -26.45 -15.39
CA ASP A 8 24.34 -26.23 -15.59
C ASP A 8 25.07 -26.64 -14.30
N PRO A 9 25.74 -27.81 -14.27
CA PRO A 9 26.33 -28.34 -13.06
C PRO A 9 27.48 -27.47 -12.55
N ALA A 10 28.16 -26.75 -13.45
CA ALA A 10 29.29 -25.90 -13.11
C ALA A 10 28.80 -24.60 -12.45
N ALA A 11 27.78 -23.96 -13.03
CA ALA A 11 27.16 -22.77 -12.44
C ALA A 11 26.49 -23.06 -11.10
N ASP A 12 25.82 -24.21 -10.98
CA ASP A 12 25.12 -24.61 -9.76
C ASP A 12 26.11 -24.97 -8.64
N SER A 13 27.26 -25.57 -8.98
CA SER A 13 28.36 -25.82 -8.03
C SER A 13 29.07 -24.54 -7.58
N LEU A 14 29.18 -23.54 -8.45
CA LEU A 14 29.69 -22.21 -8.08
C LEU A 14 28.73 -21.52 -7.11
N ALA A 15 27.44 -21.45 -7.45
CA ALA A 15 26.41 -20.84 -6.60
C ALA A 15 26.31 -21.52 -5.22
N TRP A 16 26.50 -22.85 -5.16
CA TRP A 16 26.54 -23.59 -3.90
C TRP A 16 27.70 -23.16 -2.98
N ARG A 17 28.89 -22.95 -3.57
CA ARG A 17 30.09 -22.49 -2.85
C ARG A 17 29.96 -21.02 -2.41
N GLU A 18 29.46 -20.16 -3.29
CA GLU A 18 29.18 -18.74 -2.95
C GLU A 18 28.12 -18.62 -1.86
N ALA A 19 27.17 -19.56 -1.81
CA ALA A 19 26.20 -19.67 -0.74
C ALA A 19 26.79 -20.24 0.57
N HIS A 20 28.10 -20.49 0.65
CA HIS A 20 28.79 -21.08 1.80
C HIS A 20 28.08 -22.32 2.36
N LEU A 21 27.51 -23.14 1.48
CA LEU A 21 26.84 -24.37 1.88
C LEU A 21 27.87 -25.49 2.06
N PRO A 22 27.64 -26.41 3.02
CA PRO A 22 28.53 -27.55 3.23
C PRO A 22 28.70 -28.38 1.96
N GLU A 23 29.90 -28.92 1.75
CA GLU A 23 30.14 -29.84 0.64
C GLU A 23 29.30 -31.11 0.80
N LEU A 24 28.73 -31.56 -0.33
CA LEU A 24 27.96 -32.79 -0.40
C LEU A 24 28.91 -33.97 -0.56
N THR A 25 29.39 -34.50 0.56
CA THR A 25 30.19 -35.73 0.59
C THR A 25 29.39 -36.92 0.04
N PRO A 26 30.03 -38.00 -0.45
CA PRO A 26 29.31 -39.17 -0.96
C PRO A 26 28.29 -39.74 0.03
N ALA A 27 28.62 -39.71 1.34
CA ALA A 27 27.72 -40.14 2.40
C ALA A 27 26.46 -39.25 2.48
N ARG A 28 26.62 -37.92 2.37
CA ARG A 28 25.50 -36.96 2.36
C ARG A 28 24.64 -37.10 1.11
N VAL A 29 25.26 -37.31 -0.05
CA VAL A 29 24.53 -37.56 -1.30
C VAL A 29 23.71 -38.84 -1.19
N ALA A 30 24.27 -39.91 -0.60
CA ALA A 30 23.54 -41.15 -0.36
C ALA A 30 22.36 -40.95 0.61
N ALA A 31 22.56 -40.17 1.68
CA ALA A 31 21.49 -39.83 2.63
C ALA A 31 20.36 -39.03 1.98
N LEU A 32 20.69 -38.00 1.19
CA LEU A 32 19.72 -37.22 0.41
C LEU A 32 18.96 -38.09 -0.59
N LYS A 33 19.66 -38.98 -1.31
CA LYS A 33 19.05 -39.91 -2.26
C LYS A 33 18.10 -40.89 -1.55
N LYS A 34 18.44 -41.37 -0.35
CA LYS A 34 17.57 -42.20 0.49
C LYS A 34 16.32 -41.44 0.93
N ALA A 35 16.47 -40.17 1.28
CA ALA A 35 15.34 -39.27 1.56
C ALA A 35 14.54 -38.88 0.31
N GLY A 36 15.06 -39.14 -0.89
CA GLY A 36 14.42 -38.88 -2.18
C GLY A 36 14.72 -37.51 -2.77
N PHE A 37 15.74 -36.81 -2.26
CA PHE A 37 16.24 -35.57 -2.83
C PHE A 37 17.33 -35.85 -3.86
N ASP A 38 17.20 -35.20 -5.01
CA ASP A 38 18.23 -35.14 -6.04
C ASP A 38 19.20 -34.00 -5.70
N ALA A 39 20.49 -34.33 -5.57
CA ALA A 39 21.54 -33.39 -5.20
C ALA A 39 21.69 -32.26 -6.23
N ASP A 40 21.54 -32.55 -7.52
CA ASP A 40 21.73 -31.55 -8.59
C ASP A 40 20.55 -30.59 -8.62
N ARG A 41 19.33 -31.09 -8.43
CA ARG A 41 18.15 -30.21 -8.28
C ARG A 41 18.20 -29.39 -6.99
N LEU A 42 18.76 -29.94 -5.91
CA LEU A 42 18.95 -29.20 -4.67
C LEU A 42 19.97 -28.05 -4.85
N ARG A 43 21.06 -28.31 -5.60
CA ARG A 43 22.04 -27.27 -5.98
C ARG A 43 21.41 -26.20 -6.85
N HIS A 44 20.63 -26.60 -7.85
CA HIS A 44 19.90 -25.67 -8.69
C HIS A 44 18.96 -24.76 -7.90
N LEU A 45 18.25 -25.32 -6.92
CA LEU A 45 17.36 -24.56 -6.03
C LEU A 45 18.13 -23.50 -5.22
N ALA A 46 19.37 -23.80 -4.81
CA ALA A 46 20.19 -22.92 -3.98
C ALA A 46 20.64 -21.61 -4.65
N ARG A 47 20.46 -21.44 -5.97
CA ARG A 47 20.80 -20.20 -6.72
C ARG A 47 20.07 -18.95 -6.23
N THR A 48 18.91 -19.12 -5.61
CA THR A 48 18.10 -18.01 -5.10
C THR A 48 18.22 -17.92 -3.58
N THR A 49 18.09 -16.72 -3.01
CA THR A 49 18.10 -16.54 -1.54
C THR A 49 17.04 -17.42 -0.85
N TYR A 50 15.87 -17.56 -1.47
CA TYR A 50 14.80 -18.41 -0.96
C TYR A 50 15.15 -19.90 -1.06
N GLY A 51 15.60 -20.36 -2.23
CA GLY A 51 15.96 -21.75 -2.40
C GLY A 51 17.20 -22.16 -1.61
N ARG A 52 18.13 -21.24 -1.32
CA ARG A 52 19.21 -21.48 -0.35
C ARG A 52 18.65 -21.85 1.02
N SER A 53 17.63 -21.15 1.51
CA SER A 53 17.01 -21.47 2.81
C SER A 53 16.34 -22.85 2.82
N LEU A 54 15.74 -23.25 1.70
CA LEU A 54 15.14 -24.57 1.52
C LEU A 54 16.22 -25.65 1.48
N ALA A 55 17.33 -25.43 0.77
CA ALA A 55 18.46 -26.35 0.71
C ALA A 55 19.11 -26.57 2.08
N VAL A 56 19.31 -25.50 2.87
CA VAL A 56 19.78 -25.60 4.26
C VAL A 56 18.83 -26.45 5.09
N SER A 57 17.52 -26.23 4.99
CA SER A 57 16.52 -26.98 5.76
C SER A 57 16.54 -28.47 5.42
N VAL A 58 16.69 -28.82 4.14
CA VAL A 58 16.85 -30.22 3.70
C VAL A 58 18.11 -30.84 4.28
N LEU A 59 19.24 -30.13 4.27
CA LEU A 59 20.49 -30.61 4.85
C LEU A 59 20.40 -30.80 6.37
N VAL A 60 19.76 -29.87 7.08
CA VAL A 60 19.53 -29.99 8.53
C VAL A 60 18.64 -31.20 8.86
N CYS A 61 17.62 -31.48 8.05
CA CYS A 61 16.70 -32.60 8.32
C CYS A 61 17.25 -33.98 7.95
N PHE A 62 18.05 -34.09 6.88
CA PHE A 62 18.37 -35.38 6.25
C PHE A 62 19.86 -35.69 6.16
N THR A 63 20.73 -34.80 6.67
CA THR A 63 22.18 -35.02 6.65
C THR A 63 22.81 -34.60 7.98
N ASP A 64 24.07 -34.99 8.16
CA ASP A 64 24.93 -34.56 9.27
C ASP A 64 25.65 -33.23 9.00
N ALA A 65 25.27 -32.50 7.94
CA ALA A 65 25.97 -31.30 7.51
C ALA A 65 25.88 -30.15 8.53
N TYR A 66 24.89 -30.20 9.41
CA TYR A 66 24.70 -29.24 10.49
C TYR A 66 24.53 -29.99 11.83
N PRO A 67 25.21 -29.55 12.90
CA PRO A 67 25.11 -30.20 14.21
C PRO A 67 23.80 -29.88 14.95
N GLN A 68 23.03 -28.91 14.45
CA GLN A 68 21.79 -28.47 15.07
C GLN A 68 20.62 -29.43 14.78
N ALA A 69 19.78 -29.67 15.79
CA ALA A 69 18.55 -30.43 15.62
C ALA A 69 17.57 -29.67 14.70
N ALA A 70 16.89 -30.41 13.81
CA ALA A 70 15.90 -29.83 12.91
C ALA A 70 14.72 -29.21 13.68
N SER A 71 14.47 -27.92 13.45
CA SER A 71 13.31 -27.25 14.00
C SER A 71 12.04 -27.58 13.19
N VAL A 72 10.87 -27.30 13.76
CA VAL A 72 9.58 -27.41 13.05
C VAL A 72 9.57 -26.60 11.74
N GLN A 73 10.27 -25.45 11.71
CA GLN A 73 10.37 -24.62 10.52
C GLN A 73 11.25 -25.26 9.44
N ASP A 74 12.31 -25.97 9.84
CA ASP A 74 13.18 -26.69 8.90
C ASP A 74 12.43 -27.87 8.27
N VAL A 75 11.64 -28.60 9.06
CA VAL A 75 10.77 -29.69 8.55
C VAL A 75 9.75 -29.16 7.53
N ALA A 76 9.09 -28.03 7.83
CA ALA A 76 8.14 -27.42 6.92
C ALA A 76 8.79 -26.96 5.59
N ARG A 77 9.97 -26.34 5.67
CA ARG A 77 10.75 -25.90 4.50
C ARG A 77 11.29 -27.09 3.71
N ALA A 78 11.74 -28.15 4.35
CA ALA A 78 12.14 -29.38 3.69
C ALA A 78 10.96 -30.02 2.94
N GLY A 79 9.75 -29.96 3.50
CA GLY A 79 8.52 -30.37 2.81
C GLY A 79 8.19 -29.51 1.59
N GLU A 80 8.44 -28.20 1.65
CA GLU A 80 8.29 -27.33 0.49
C GLU A 80 9.36 -27.59 -0.57
N ALA A 81 10.61 -27.85 -0.17
CA ALA A 81 11.67 -28.27 -1.07
C ALA A 81 11.29 -29.58 -1.77
N ASN A 82 10.73 -30.54 -1.03
CA ASN A 82 10.26 -31.82 -1.57
C ASN A 82 9.18 -31.61 -2.65
N ARG A 83 8.21 -30.72 -2.44
CA ARG A 83 7.18 -30.38 -3.45
C ARG A 83 7.73 -29.72 -4.71
N ARG A 84 8.87 -29.03 -4.61
CA ARG A 84 9.49 -28.31 -5.73
C ARG A 84 10.47 -29.17 -6.52
N ILE A 85 11.16 -30.08 -5.84
CA ILE A 85 12.29 -30.83 -6.41
C ILE A 85 11.89 -32.26 -6.77
N THR A 86 10.96 -32.86 -6.03
CA THR A 86 10.57 -34.26 -6.19
C THR A 86 9.15 -34.40 -6.74
N SER A 87 8.88 -35.52 -7.40
CA SER A 87 7.53 -35.93 -7.81
C SER A 87 6.82 -36.79 -6.75
N ARG A 88 7.36 -36.88 -5.52
CA ARG A 88 6.83 -37.79 -4.50
C ARG A 88 5.54 -37.25 -3.89
N SER A 89 4.64 -38.18 -3.54
CA SER A 89 3.45 -37.86 -2.76
C SER A 89 3.81 -37.51 -1.31
N SER A 90 2.99 -36.68 -0.66
CA SER A 90 3.20 -36.26 0.73
C SER A 90 3.39 -37.44 1.69
N ALA A 91 2.71 -38.57 1.45
CA ALA A 91 2.83 -39.78 2.27
C ALA A 91 4.24 -40.43 2.23
N GLN A 92 4.95 -40.32 1.10
CA GLN A 92 6.32 -40.83 1.01
C GLN A 92 7.31 -39.92 1.73
N PHE A 93 7.04 -38.62 1.75
CA PHE A 93 7.83 -37.65 2.50
C PHE A 93 7.67 -37.84 4.02
N GLU A 94 6.45 -38.09 4.51
CA GLU A 94 6.22 -38.42 5.92
C GLU A 94 6.98 -39.67 6.38
N LYS A 95 7.01 -40.72 5.55
CA LYS A 95 7.81 -41.92 5.84
C LYS A 95 9.30 -41.61 5.92
N ALA A 96 9.81 -40.71 5.07
CA ALA A 96 11.20 -40.30 5.10
C ALA A 96 11.52 -39.46 6.35
N LEU A 97 10.62 -38.57 6.78
CA LEU A 97 10.76 -37.82 8.03
C LEU A 97 10.77 -38.76 9.25
N ALA A 98 9.81 -39.68 9.32
CA ALA A 98 9.72 -40.63 10.43
C ALA A 98 10.98 -41.51 10.54
N ALA A 99 11.58 -41.91 9.41
CA ALA A 99 12.84 -42.65 9.38
C ALA A 99 14.04 -41.87 9.95
N HIS A 100 13.94 -40.54 10.05
CA HIS A 100 14.94 -39.66 10.65
C HIS A 100 14.51 -39.16 12.05
N GLY A 101 13.47 -39.76 12.65
CA GLY A 101 12.93 -39.33 13.94
C GLY A 101 12.21 -37.98 13.91
N LEU A 102 11.81 -37.52 12.72
CA LEU A 102 11.10 -36.26 12.52
C LEU A 102 9.61 -36.54 12.23
N HIS A 103 8.74 -35.67 12.70
CA HIS A 103 7.30 -35.75 12.44
C HIS A 103 6.82 -34.44 11.84
N SER A 104 6.12 -34.51 10.71
CA SER A 104 5.33 -33.35 10.29
C SER A 104 4.07 -33.31 11.13
N GLN A 105 3.76 -32.15 11.71
CA GLN A 105 2.41 -31.94 12.22
C GLN A 105 1.50 -31.85 10.99
N GLY A 106 0.74 -32.91 10.73
CA GLY A 106 -0.12 -33.04 9.57
C GLY A 106 -1.12 -31.88 9.42
N PRO A 107 -1.75 -31.75 8.24
CA PRO A 107 -2.60 -30.62 7.92
C PRO A 107 -3.90 -30.70 8.74
N ARG A 108 -4.00 -29.88 9.78
CA ARG A 108 -5.29 -29.59 10.41
C ARG A 108 -6.13 -28.82 9.39
N SER A 109 -7.25 -29.40 8.97
CA SER A 109 -8.26 -28.84 8.08
C SER A 109 -9.00 -27.68 8.76
N ASP A 110 -8.27 -26.61 9.06
CA ASP A 110 -8.83 -25.28 9.26
C ASP A 110 -8.27 -24.41 8.14
N ALA A 111 -9.14 -24.07 7.18
CA ALA A 111 -8.86 -22.98 6.27
C ALA A 111 -8.49 -21.75 7.10
N ALA A 112 -7.23 -21.30 6.95
CA ALA A 112 -6.52 -20.22 7.68
C ALA A 112 -5.44 -20.67 8.69
N ALA A 113 -4.43 -21.39 8.21
CA ALA A 113 -3.07 -21.33 8.78
C ALA A 113 -2.12 -20.99 7.62
N GLY A 114 -1.84 -19.73 7.31
CA GLY A 114 -1.18 -18.84 8.25
C GLY A 114 0.18 -19.44 8.53
N SER A 115 1.19 -19.05 7.75
CA SER A 115 2.60 -19.30 8.08
C SER A 115 2.76 -19.19 9.59
N VAL A 116 3.17 -20.28 10.25
CA VAL A 116 3.57 -20.23 11.66
C VAL A 116 4.83 -19.40 11.70
N LEU A 117 4.59 -18.09 11.76
CA LEU A 117 5.57 -17.16 12.25
C LEU A 117 5.91 -17.58 13.66
N PRO A 118 7.17 -17.37 14.08
CA PRO A 118 7.47 -17.38 15.50
C PRO A 118 6.44 -16.49 16.21
N PRO A 119 6.00 -16.86 17.42
CA PRO A 119 5.05 -16.05 18.18
C PRO A 119 5.50 -14.60 18.13
N LEU A 120 4.53 -13.70 17.92
CA LEU A 120 4.72 -12.26 17.99
C LEU A 120 5.40 -11.95 19.33
N LEU A 121 6.73 -11.92 19.34
CA LEU A 121 7.51 -11.44 20.46
C LEU A 121 7.10 -9.98 20.62
N PRO A 122 6.51 -9.59 21.77
CA PRO A 122 6.23 -8.19 22.03
C PRO A 122 7.57 -7.45 21.99
N GLY A 123 7.79 -6.66 20.93
CA GLY A 123 9.00 -5.84 20.81
C GLY A 123 9.83 -5.96 19.52
N ARG A 124 9.48 -6.80 18.53
CA ARG A 124 10.15 -6.71 17.21
C ARG A 124 9.67 -5.47 16.45
N ARG A 125 10.38 -4.36 16.67
CA ARG A 125 10.12 -3.08 15.99
C ARG A 125 10.28 -3.23 14.47
N PRO A 126 9.45 -2.57 13.66
CA PRO A 126 9.47 -2.70 12.21
C PRO A 126 10.61 -1.86 11.64
N THR A 127 11.56 -2.47 10.94
CA THR A 127 12.73 -1.78 10.33
C THR A 127 13.46 -0.84 11.32
N THR A 128 14.41 -0.01 10.88
CA THR A 128 15.01 1.01 11.76
C THR A 128 13.97 2.07 12.10
N SER A 129 14.02 2.65 13.31
CA SER A 129 13.09 3.72 13.73
C SER A 129 12.98 4.86 12.71
N ARG A 130 14.08 5.15 12.01
CA ARG A 130 14.14 6.12 10.91
C ARG A 130 13.23 5.75 9.73
N ARG A 131 13.23 4.49 9.29
CA ARG A 131 12.38 4.02 8.16
C ARG A 131 10.91 3.96 8.55
N TRP A 132 10.62 3.60 9.80
CA TRP A 132 9.26 3.66 10.34
C TRP A 132 8.67 5.07 10.27
N TRP A 133 9.34 6.03 10.88
CA TRP A 133 8.87 7.42 10.90
C TRP A 133 8.87 8.04 9.51
N LEU A 134 9.85 7.73 8.66
CA LEU A 134 9.90 8.25 7.30
C LEU A 134 8.73 7.72 6.44
N GLY A 135 8.40 6.43 6.56
CA GLY A 135 7.25 5.84 5.85
C GLY A 135 5.92 6.46 6.25
N TRP A 136 5.69 6.64 7.56
CA TRP A 136 4.45 7.25 8.07
C TRP A 136 4.38 8.76 7.84
N SER A 137 5.47 9.49 8.01
CA SER A 137 5.53 10.93 7.75
C SER A 137 5.27 11.20 6.27
N LEU A 138 5.88 10.42 5.37
CA LEU A 138 5.64 10.56 3.94
C LEU A 138 4.20 10.19 3.57
N ALA A 139 3.61 9.16 4.18
CA ALA A 139 2.20 8.83 3.97
C ALA A 139 1.26 9.95 4.45
N LEU A 140 1.57 10.59 5.59
CA LEU A 140 0.80 11.71 6.12
C LEU A 140 0.94 12.97 5.25
N LEU A 141 2.14 13.30 4.80
CA LEU A 141 2.38 14.42 3.89
C LEU A 141 1.68 14.18 2.55
N LEU A 142 1.78 12.98 1.98
CA LEU A 142 1.12 12.62 0.73
C LEU A 142 -0.40 12.70 0.86
N ALA A 143 -0.95 12.26 1.99
CA ALA A 143 -2.37 12.41 2.28
C ALA A 143 -2.75 13.89 2.35
N LEU A 144 -2.12 14.65 3.24
CA LEU A 144 -2.48 16.04 3.53
C LEU A 144 -2.34 16.94 2.29
N PHE A 145 -1.18 16.90 1.62
CA PHE A 145 -0.94 17.73 0.44
C PHE A 145 -1.66 17.19 -0.79
N GLY A 146 -1.65 15.86 -0.99
CA GLY A 146 -2.32 15.26 -2.14
C GLY A 146 -3.82 15.53 -2.13
N THR A 147 -4.51 15.23 -1.03
CA THR A 147 -5.98 15.40 -0.99
C THR A 147 -6.39 16.87 -0.89
N THR A 148 -5.63 17.72 -0.19
CA THR A 148 -6.02 19.13 -0.01
C THR A 148 -5.68 19.96 -1.23
N LEU A 149 -4.46 19.85 -1.79
CA LEU A 149 -4.03 20.66 -2.93
C LEU A 149 -4.80 20.26 -4.19
N LEU A 150 -4.93 18.97 -4.49
CA LEU A 150 -5.65 18.56 -5.70
C LEU A 150 -7.16 18.87 -5.59
N ALA A 151 -7.75 18.73 -4.41
CA ALA A 151 -9.17 19.06 -4.24
C ALA A 151 -9.45 20.57 -4.18
N SER A 152 -8.44 21.41 -3.86
CA SER A 152 -8.60 22.85 -3.95
C SER A 152 -8.71 23.34 -5.40
N LEU A 153 -8.15 22.62 -6.38
CA LEU A 153 -8.38 22.92 -7.80
C LEU A 153 -9.76 22.41 -8.21
N ASP A 154 -9.96 21.10 -8.08
CA ASP A 154 -11.14 20.40 -8.56
C ASP A 154 -11.47 19.25 -7.60
N PHE A 155 -12.67 19.26 -7.03
CA PHE A 155 -13.07 18.24 -6.08
C PHE A 155 -13.09 16.84 -6.68
N GLY A 156 -13.59 16.68 -7.91
CA GLY A 156 -13.72 15.38 -8.56
C GLY A 156 -12.36 14.77 -8.85
N ILE A 157 -11.46 15.53 -9.48
CA ILE A 157 -10.09 15.11 -9.75
C ILE A 157 -9.34 14.87 -8.44
N GLY A 158 -9.49 15.79 -7.48
CA GLY A 158 -8.82 15.71 -6.17
C GLY A 158 -9.24 14.50 -5.33
N ALA A 159 -10.52 14.17 -5.31
CA ALA A 159 -11.03 12.99 -4.60
C ALA A 159 -10.48 11.70 -5.21
N VAL A 160 -10.51 11.58 -6.55
CA VAL A 160 -10.04 10.37 -7.26
C VAL A 160 -8.53 10.22 -7.13
N LEU A 161 -7.75 11.25 -7.50
CA LEU A 161 -6.29 11.20 -7.42
C LEU A 161 -5.82 11.10 -5.97
N GLY A 162 -6.49 11.75 -5.03
CA GLY A 162 -6.25 11.62 -3.60
C GLY A 162 -6.44 10.19 -3.10
N ALA A 163 -7.54 9.54 -3.48
CA ALA A 163 -7.79 8.13 -3.16
C ALA A 163 -6.71 7.20 -3.75
N VAL A 164 -6.30 7.44 -5.00
CA VAL A 164 -5.21 6.70 -5.65
C VAL A 164 -3.89 6.91 -4.90
N LEU A 165 -3.54 8.14 -4.54
CA LEU A 165 -2.33 8.47 -3.78
C LEU A 165 -2.33 7.80 -2.40
N LEU A 166 -3.48 7.77 -1.70
CA LEU A 166 -3.63 7.05 -0.44
C LEU A 166 -3.45 5.52 -0.62
N ALA A 167 -4.01 4.94 -1.68
CA ALA A 167 -3.82 3.52 -1.99
C ALA A 167 -2.34 3.19 -2.31
N VAL A 168 -1.67 4.04 -3.09
CA VAL A 168 -0.25 3.91 -3.40
C VAL A 168 0.60 4.13 -2.15
N GLY A 169 0.26 5.11 -1.32
CA GLY A 169 0.90 5.40 -0.04
C GLY A 169 0.85 4.20 0.90
N TRP A 170 -0.29 3.51 0.97
CA TRP A 170 -0.41 2.25 1.69
C TRP A 170 0.52 1.16 1.15
N LEU A 171 0.49 0.93 -0.17
CA LEU A 171 1.21 -0.18 -0.80
C LEU A 171 2.72 0.01 -0.84
N LEU A 172 3.19 1.24 -1.08
CA LEU A 172 4.61 1.55 -1.30
C LEU A 172 5.28 2.17 -0.08
N LEU A 173 4.59 2.99 0.71
CA LEU A 173 5.21 3.67 1.85
C LEU A 173 5.01 2.86 3.13
N VAL A 174 3.76 2.59 3.50
CA VAL A 174 3.47 1.89 4.76
C VAL A 174 3.91 0.43 4.65
N ARG A 175 3.43 -0.33 3.65
CA ARG A 175 3.78 -1.75 3.52
C ARG A 175 5.27 -2.01 3.26
N ARG A 176 5.93 -1.16 2.48
CA ARG A 176 7.31 -1.39 2.01
C ARG A 176 8.37 -0.68 2.85
N LEU A 177 8.14 0.56 3.30
CA LEU A 177 9.13 1.29 4.12
C LEU A 177 8.93 1.03 5.61
N ALA A 178 7.70 1.10 6.11
CA ALA A 178 7.43 0.93 7.54
C ALA A 178 7.49 -0.56 7.93
N TYR A 179 6.81 -1.44 7.19
CA TYR A 179 6.76 -2.87 7.51
C TYR A 179 7.81 -3.74 6.79
N GLY A 180 8.39 -3.25 5.68
CA GLY A 180 9.55 -3.86 5.01
C GLY A 180 9.41 -5.37 4.76
N PRO A 181 10.27 -6.22 5.35
CA PRO A 181 10.21 -7.68 5.19
C PRO A 181 8.88 -8.30 5.65
N TYR A 182 8.16 -7.63 6.55
CA TYR A 182 6.92 -8.09 7.17
C TYR A 182 5.67 -7.51 6.51
N ARG A 183 5.77 -7.03 5.26
CA ARG A 183 4.67 -6.41 4.49
C ARG A 183 3.36 -7.20 4.40
N ASN A 184 3.39 -8.51 4.65
CA ASN A 184 2.19 -9.37 4.62
C ASN A 184 1.51 -9.54 5.98
N GLN A 185 2.12 -9.02 7.05
CA GLN A 185 1.69 -9.21 8.44
C GLN A 185 1.25 -7.91 9.10
N VAL A 186 0.86 -6.91 8.31
CA VAL A 186 0.34 -5.65 8.84
C VAL A 186 -0.90 -5.93 9.71
N PRO A 187 -0.96 -5.49 10.98
CA PRO A 187 -2.08 -5.77 11.87
C PRO A 187 -3.40 -5.29 11.28
N LYS A 188 -4.49 -6.06 11.48
CA LYS A 188 -5.83 -5.70 10.98
C LYS A 188 -6.26 -4.30 11.44
N ARG A 189 -5.98 -3.94 12.69
CA ARG A 189 -6.28 -2.62 13.26
C ARG A 189 -5.60 -1.49 12.50
N THR A 190 -4.32 -1.63 12.15
CA THR A 190 -3.59 -0.62 11.36
C THR A 190 -4.23 -0.43 9.97
N ARG A 191 -4.67 -1.52 9.32
CA ARG A 191 -5.37 -1.43 8.02
C ARG A 191 -6.70 -0.70 8.15
N LEU A 192 -7.48 -1.01 9.18
CA LEU A 192 -8.76 -0.37 9.46
C LEU A 192 -8.58 1.13 9.76
N LEU A 193 -7.61 1.50 10.59
CA LEU A 193 -7.31 2.89 10.90
C LEU A 193 -6.85 3.66 9.65
N TYR A 194 -6.01 3.06 8.81
CA TYR A 194 -5.59 3.68 7.55
C TYR A 194 -6.77 3.86 6.59
N ALA A 195 -7.62 2.85 6.45
CA ALA A 195 -8.82 2.94 5.60
C ALA A 195 -9.79 4.02 6.11
N ALA A 196 -10.03 4.07 7.43
CA ALA A 196 -10.86 5.11 8.04
C ALA A 196 -10.25 6.50 7.85
N ALA A 197 -8.92 6.63 7.98
CA ALA A 197 -8.23 7.89 7.70
C ALA A 197 -8.41 8.32 6.24
N ALA A 198 -8.25 7.41 5.29
CA ALA A 198 -8.44 7.68 3.88
C ALA A 198 -9.86 8.17 3.58
N VAL A 199 -10.88 7.54 4.16
CA VAL A 199 -12.29 7.99 4.04
C VAL A 199 -12.46 9.38 4.64
N ALA A 200 -11.90 9.64 5.83
CA ALA A 200 -11.99 10.96 6.46
C ALA A 200 -11.35 12.07 5.60
N PHE A 201 -10.19 11.81 4.99
CA PHE A 201 -9.54 12.75 4.07
C PHE A 201 -10.37 13.00 2.81
N VAL A 202 -10.96 11.97 2.21
CA VAL A 202 -11.81 12.11 1.01
C VAL A 202 -13.09 12.89 1.31
N ILE A 203 -13.71 12.66 2.47
CA ILE A 203 -14.89 13.45 2.89
C ILE A 203 -14.46 14.89 3.17
N GLY A 204 -13.35 15.09 3.89
CA GLY A 204 -12.83 16.42 4.20
C GLY A 204 -12.43 17.21 2.96
N SER A 205 -11.98 16.55 1.89
CA SER A 205 -11.55 17.24 0.66
C SER A 205 -12.68 17.98 -0.04
N ALA A 206 -13.95 17.68 0.26
CA ALA A 206 -15.12 18.39 -0.26
C ALA A 206 -15.10 19.89 0.04
N GLY A 207 -14.57 20.31 1.19
CA GLY A 207 -14.47 21.71 1.58
C GLY A 207 -13.08 22.32 1.42
N ALA A 208 -12.13 21.62 0.79
CA ALA A 208 -10.73 22.05 0.73
C ALA A 208 -10.57 23.38 -0.01
N ALA A 209 -11.33 23.57 -1.08
CA ALA A 209 -11.27 24.79 -1.85
C ALA A 209 -11.94 25.97 -1.17
N ASP A 210 -13.11 25.75 -0.55
CA ASP A 210 -13.78 26.77 0.26
C ASP A 210 -12.84 27.23 1.37
N ALA A 211 -12.09 26.31 1.98
CA ALA A 211 -11.10 26.62 2.99
C ALA A 211 -9.93 27.45 2.43
N VAL A 212 -9.40 27.08 1.26
CA VAL A 212 -8.32 27.84 0.59
C VAL A 212 -8.80 29.24 0.21
N MET A 213 -9.99 29.36 -0.37
CA MET A 213 -10.59 30.65 -0.75
C MET A 213 -10.85 31.53 0.46
N LEU A 214 -11.39 30.97 1.54
CA LEU A 214 -11.66 31.72 2.77
C LEU A 214 -10.35 32.20 3.44
N CYS A 215 -9.28 31.40 3.38
CA CYS A 215 -8.02 31.71 4.06
C CYS A 215 -7.10 32.64 3.26
N PHE A 216 -7.12 32.53 1.92
CA PHE A 216 -6.14 33.19 1.05
C PHE A 216 -6.76 34.05 -0.04
N GLY A 217 -8.05 33.86 -0.33
CA GLY A 217 -8.78 34.66 -1.29
C GLY A 217 -9.17 36.04 -0.75
N GLN A 218 -9.56 36.90 -1.65
CA GLN A 218 -10.19 38.18 -1.37
C GLN A 218 -11.70 38.00 -1.25
N HIS A 219 -12.36 38.91 -0.54
CA HIS A 219 -13.81 38.92 -0.40
C HIS A 219 -14.38 40.18 -1.06
N GLY A 220 -15.41 40.00 -1.88
CA GLY A 220 -16.06 41.10 -2.57
C GLY A 220 -17.46 40.73 -3.05
N VAL A 221 -18.06 41.63 -3.83
CA VAL A 221 -19.37 41.42 -4.44
C VAL A 221 -19.20 41.46 -5.95
N GLY A 222 -19.32 40.30 -6.59
CA GLY A 222 -19.39 40.18 -8.03
C GLY A 222 -20.83 40.21 -8.53
N ARG A 223 -21.01 39.99 -9.83
CA ARG A 223 -22.34 39.84 -10.45
C ARG A 223 -22.38 38.57 -11.28
N VAL A 224 -23.54 37.91 -11.32
CA VAL A 224 -23.75 36.83 -12.28
C VAL A 224 -23.66 37.41 -13.69
N ASP A 225 -22.71 36.92 -14.48
CA ASP A 225 -22.55 37.33 -15.88
C ASP A 225 -23.47 36.47 -16.75
N SER A 226 -23.21 35.17 -16.86
CA SER A 226 -24.03 34.30 -17.70
C SER A 226 -24.16 32.87 -17.15
N ALA A 227 -25.11 32.14 -17.73
CA ALA A 227 -25.37 30.74 -17.41
C ALA A 227 -25.49 29.95 -18.72
N THR A 228 -24.48 29.14 -19.03
CA THR A 228 -24.42 28.34 -20.23
C THR A 228 -24.69 26.87 -19.90
N GLN A 229 -25.49 26.20 -20.72
CA GLN A 229 -25.62 24.74 -20.62
C GLN A 229 -24.49 24.08 -21.40
N GLU A 230 -23.74 23.24 -20.71
CA GLU A 230 -22.71 22.41 -21.31
C GLU A 230 -23.08 20.94 -21.20
N THR A 231 -22.70 20.17 -22.21
CA THR A 231 -22.87 18.71 -22.20
C THR A 231 -21.51 18.07 -22.04
N GLY A 232 -21.30 17.39 -20.90
CA GLY A 232 -20.07 16.67 -20.65
C GLY A 232 -19.87 15.50 -21.61
N THR A 233 -18.62 15.03 -21.70
CA THR A 233 -18.24 13.85 -22.51
C THR A 233 -19.00 12.57 -22.15
N HIS A 234 -19.63 12.51 -20.98
CA HIS A 234 -20.48 11.42 -20.52
C HIS A 234 -21.98 11.64 -20.78
N GLY A 235 -22.35 12.66 -21.57
CA GLY A 235 -23.74 12.99 -21.91
C GLY A 235 -24.55 13.66 -20.79
N THR A 236 -23.91 13.99 -19.67
CA THR A 236 -24.56 14.73 -18.58
C THR A 236 -24.60 16.21 -18.92
N VAL A 237 -25.80 16.81 -18.93
CA VAL A 237 -25.98 18.25 -19.12
C VAL A 237 -25.80 18.94 -17.77
N TYR A 238 -24.89 19.91 -17.71
CA TYR A 238 -24.67 20.74 -16.54
C TYR A 238 -24.78 22.22 -16.92
N THR A 239 -25.15 23.05 -15.95
CA THR A 239 -25.16 24.51 -16.11
C THR A 239 -23.84 25.05 -15.57
N GLN A 240 -23.08 25.71 -16.43
CA GLN A 240 -21.87 26.43 -16.09
C GLN A 240 -22.24 27.91 -15.89
N CYS A 241 -21.88 28.47 -14.73
CA CYS A 241 -22.19 29.85 -14.39
C CYS A 241 -20.90 30.66 -14.38
N SER A 242 -20.90 31.85 -14.97
CA SER A 242 -19.83 32.84 -14.87
C SER A 242 -20.25 34.01 -13.99
N VAL A 243 -19.27 34.69 -13.42
CA VAL A 243 -19.45 35.90 -12.63
C VAL A 243 -18.44 36.96 -13.06
N ASP A 244 -18.90 38.21 -13.11
CA ASP A 244 -18.02 39.36 -13.11
C ASP A 244 -17.48 39.57 -11.70
N GLU A 245 -16.17 39.52 -11.56
CA GLU A 245 -15.46 39.80 -10.33
C GLU A 245 -15.44 41.32 -10.03
N PRO A 246 -15.22 41.72 -8.77
CA PRO A 246 -15.23 43.13 -8.37
C PRO A 246 -14.23 44.04 -9.09
N ASP A 247 -13.14 43.47 -9.62
CA ASP A 247 -12.11 44.13 -10.41
C ASP A 247 -12.46 44.22 -11.91
N GLY A 248 -13.60 43.68 -12.32
CA GLY A 248 -14.10 43.72 -13.70
C GLY A 248 -13.56 42.60 -14.60
N SER A 249 -12.77 41.68 -14.06
CA SER A 249 -12.52 40.38 -14.68
C SER A 249 -13.77 39.52 -14.65
N TRP A 250 -13.81 38.49 -15.50
CA TRP A 250 -14.86 37.47 -15.45
C TRP A 250 -14.22 36.13 -15.05
N ALA A 251 -14.96 35.30 -14.33
CA ALA A 251 -14.49 33.98 -13.92
C ALA A 251 -15.63 32.96 -13.88
N GLU A 252 -15.30 31.72 -14.22
CA GLU A 252 -16.20 30.58 -14.07
C GLU A 252 -16.37 30.18 -12.61
N LEU A 253 -17.62 30.04 -12.15
CA LEU A 253 -17.90 29.37 -10.90
C LEU A 253 -17.56 27.87 -10.98
N ARG A 254 -17.39 27.24 -9.82
CA ARG A 254 -17.12 25.80 -9.73
C ARG A 254 -18.27 24.98 -10.30
N PHE A 255 -17.92 23.91 -11.02
CA PHE A 255 -18.87 22.95 -11.56
C PHE A 255 -19.72 22.32 -10.43
N GLY A 256 -21.03 22.19 -10.66
CA GLY A 256 -21.90 21.33 -9.85
C GLY A 256 -22.91 22.03 -8.93
N GLY A 257 -23.20 23.32 -9.13
CA GLY A 257 -24.24 24.05 -8.40
C GLY A 257 -25.22 24.77 -9.32
N ALA A 258 -26.39 25.13 -8.81
CA ALA A 258 -27.26 26.08 -9.48
C ALA A 258 -26.61 27.47 -9.46
N CYS A 259 -26.82 28.27 -10.50
CA CYS A 259 -26.37 29.66 -10.46
C CYS A 259 -27.02 30.36 -9.25
N PRO A 260 -26.27 31.20 -8.53
CA PRO A 260 -26.75 31.87 -7.32
C PRO A 260 -27.92 32.83 -7.58
N GLY A 261 -28.14 33.22 -8.83
CA GLY A 261 -29.27 34.02 -9.28
C GLY A 261 -29.28 34.17 -10.80
N PRO A 262 -30.26 34.91 -11.37
CA PRO A 262 -30.24 35.32 -12.77
C PRO A 262 -29.07 36.28 -13.06
N GLU A 263 -28.77 36.48 -14.34
CA GLU A 263 -27.81 37.48 -14.85
C GLU A 263 -28.01 38.87 -14.22
N GLY A 264 -26.91 39.53 -13.89
CA GLY A 264 -26.85 40.82 -13.20
C GLY A 264 -27.04 40.76 -11.68
N THR A 265 -27.40 39.61 -11.11
CA THR A 265 -27.59 39.46 -9.65
C THR A 265 -26.28 39.71 -8.91
N PRO A 266 -26.23 40.60 -7.90
CA PRO A 266 -25.04 40.78 -7.07
C PRO A 266 -24.86 39.59 -6.13
N VAL A 267 -23.64 39.06 -6.06
CA VAL A 267 -23.33 37.86 -5.28
C VAL A 267 -22.07 38.11 -4.45
N PRO A 268 -22.14 37.99 -3.10
CA PRO A 268 -20.93 37.99 -2.29
C PRO A 268 -20.11 36.75 -2.63
N MET A 269 -18.79 36.89 -2.74
CA MET A 269 -17.93 35.81 -3.18
C MET A 269 -16.51 35.94 -2.63
N PHE A 270 -15.82 34.79 -2.61
CA PHE A 270 -14.39 34.70 -2.39
C PHE A 270 -13.68 34.38 -3.70
N TYR A 271 -12.61 35.10 -4.02
CA TYR A 271 -11.93 35.03 -5.31
C TYR A 271 -10.44 35.39 -5.22
N PHE A 272 -9.68 35.15 -6.28
CA PHE A 272 -8.30 35.64 -6.42
C PHE A 272 -8.26 36.66 -7.55
N ALA A 273 -7.77 37.86 -7.28
CA ALA A 273 -7.69 38.94 -8.26
C ALA A 273 -6.75 38.60 -9.44
N GLY A 274 -7.07 39.10 -10.63
CA GLY A 274 -6.33 38.85 -11.88
C GLY A 274 -7.01 37.83 -12.81
N GLY A 275 -8.33 37.72 -12.76
CA GLY A 275 -9.15 36.75 -13.49
C GLY A 275 -9.08 36.87 -15.00
N ASP A 276 -8.19 36.09 -15.59
CA ASP A 276 -8.40 35.38 -16.86
C ASP A 276 -8.24 33.88 -16.54
N ASP A 277 -8.46 32.97 -17.50
CA ASP A 277 -8.23 31.49 -17.44
C ASP A 277 -6.88 31.03 -16.82
N SER A 278 -6.01 31.96 -16.44
CA SER A 278 -4.73 31.79 -15.79
C SER A 278 -4.77 31.30 -14.33
N THR A 279 -5.86 31.55 -13.58
CA THR A 279 -5.94 31.05 -12.19
C THR A 279 -6.74 29.75 -12.14
N PRO A 280 -6.16 28.66 -11.59
CA PRO A 280 -6.90 27.40 -11.52
C PRO A 280 -7.95 27.41 -10.39
N TRP A 281 -7.95 28.46 -9.55
CA TRP A 281 -8.78 28.63 -8.35
C TRP A 281 -10.05 29.40 -8.70
N ARG A 282 -11.12 28.67 -8.96
CA ARG A 282 -12.43 29.24 -9.30
C ARG A 282 -13.13 29.88 -8.10
N PRO A 283 -13.81 31.02 -8.27
CA PRO A 283 -14.47 31.71 -7.17
C PRO A 283 -15.54 30.87 -6.46
N VAL A 284 -15.76 31.19 -5.19
CA VAL A 284 -16.78 30.56 -4.34
C VAL A 284 -17.85 31.60 -3.97
N PRO A 285 -19.10 31.44 -4.43
CA PRO A 285 -20.18 32.34 -4.07
C PRO A 285 -20.62 32.07 -2.63
N GLY A 286 -20.80 33.13 -1.85
CA GLY A 286 -21.28 33.06 -0.48
C GLY A 286 -20.65 34.09 0.45
N THR A 287 -21.13 34.07 1.69
CA THR A 287 -20.54 34.80 2.82
C THR A 287 -19.72 33.84 3.68
N ALA A 288 -18.89 34.37 4.57
CA ALA A 288 -18.16 33.55 5.54
C ALA A 288 -19.07 32.55 6.30
N GLY A 289 -20.29 32.98 6.65
CA GLY A 289 -21.25 32.12 7.34
C GLY A 289 -21.79 30.98 6.48
N SER A 290 -21.95 31.18 5.17
CA SER A 290 -22.46 30.13 4.26
C SER A 290 -21.39 29.11 3.87
N VAL A 291 -20.11 29.50 3.81
CA VAL A 291 -18.99 28.59 3.50
C VAL A 291 -18.42 27.88 4.73
N ALA A 292 -18.63 28.43 5.93
CA ALA A 292 -18.11 27.88 7.19
C ALA A 292 -18.40 26.38 7.41
N PRO A 293 -19.58 25.81 7.09
CA PRO A 293 -19.82 24.38 7.24
C PRO A 293 -18.91 23.50 6.38
N LEU A 294 -18.61 23.92 5.15
CA LEU A 294 -17.71 23.19 4.25
C LEU A 294 -16.26 23.31 4.73
N VAL A 295 -15.85 24.49 5.16
CA VAL A 295 -14.52 24.70 5.76
C VAL A 295 -14.35 23.88 7.05
N ALA A 296 -15.39 23.82 7.88
CA ALA A 296 -15.42 22.97 9.07
C ALA A 296 -15.33 21.49 8.72
N LEU A 297 -16.03 21.04 7.67
CA LEU A 297 -15.95 19.67 7.17
C LEU A 297 -14.52 19.32 6.74
N TRP A 298 -13.85 20.22 6.02
CA TRP A 298 -12.44 20.07 5.68
C TRP A 298 -11.54 19.98 6.92
N GLY A 299 -11.69 20.91 7.85
CA GLY A 299 -10.90 20.93 9.09
C GLY A 299 -11.09 19.67 9.93
N VAL A 300 -12.34 19.25 10.17
CA VAL A 300 -12.66 18.04 10.94
C VAL A 300 -12.16 16.79 10.22
N GLY A 301 -12.42 16.65 8.92
CA GLY A 301 -11.97 15.51 8.12
C GLY A 301 -10.45 15.37 8.13
N THR A 302 -9.72 16.48 8.01
CA THR A 302 -8.26 16.53 8.04
C THR A 302 -7.71 16.16 9.42
N LEU A 303 -8.25 16.74 10.50
CA LEU A 303 -7.83 16.44 11.87
C LEU A 303 -8.08 14.98 12.24
N VAL A 304 -9.26 14.45 11.89
CA VAL A 304 -9.61 13.04 12.11
C VAL A 304 -8.69 12.13 11.29
N GLY A 305 -8.48 12.43 10.00
CA GLY A 305 -7.58 11.69 9.14
C GLY A 305 -6.14 11.63 9.68
N CYS A 306 -5.57 12.78 10.05
CA CYS A 306 -4.25 12.87 10.67
C CYS A 306 -4.17 12.11 12.00
N GLY A 307 -5.17 12.24 12.85
CA GLY A 307 -5.26 11.53 14.13
C GLY A 307 -5.29 10.01 13.94
N LEU A 308 -6.06 9.52 12.97
CA LEU A 308 -6.16 8.10 12.64
C LEU A 308 -4.85 7.55 12.04
N LEU A 309 -4.18 8.29 11.15
CA LEU A 309 -2.86 7.90 10.63
C LEU A 309 -1.79 7.86 11.73
N THR A 310 -1.79 8.86 12.62
CA THR A 310 -0.87 8.90 13.76
C THR A 310 -1.14 7.74 14.71
N ARG A 311 -2.42 7.46 15.00
CA ARG A 311 -2.81 6.29 15.81
C ARG A 311 -2.36 4.99 15.16
N ALA A 312 -2.51 4.87 13.84
CA ALA A 312 -2.07 3.71 13.08
C ALA A 312 -0.54 3.51 13.16
N ALA A 313 0.22 4.61 13.10
CA ALA A 313 1.68 4.63 13.30
C ALA A 313 2.12 4.29 14.73
N LEU A 314 1.23 4.41 15.71
CA LEU A 314 1.49 4.06 17.11
C LEU A 314 0.98 2.66 17.49
N THR A 315 0.22 2.00 16.61
CA THR A 315 -0.18 0.59 16.76
C THR A 315 0.80 -0.32 16.01
N PRO A 316 1.77 -0.95 16.70
CA PRO A 316 2.73 -1.87 16.08
C PRO A 316 2.03 -3.11 15.49
#